data_AF-A0A2W4VAK7-F1
#
_entry.id   AF-A0A2W4VAK7-F1
#
_cell.length_a   1.000
_cell.length_b   1.000
_cell.length_c   1.000
_cell.angle_alpha   90.00
_cell.angle_beta   90.00
_cell.angle_gamma   90.00
#
_symmetry.space_group_name_H-M   'P 1'
#
loop_
_entity.id
_entity.type
_entity.pdbx_description
1 polymer ?
#
loop_
_entity_poly.entity_id
_entity_poly.type
_entity_poly.pdbx_seq_one_letter_code
_entity_poly.pdbx_strand_id
1 'polypeptide(L)' 'MNSDWVHSSNHLPDEGQHIGFMLHHRNVAMEGTFLQQAFRSHWADYAVERVSSWRSVIETDGPADTGAA' A
#
# COMPACT_ATOMS: atom_id res chain seq x y z
N MET A 1 -19.89 3.77 1.12
CA MET A 1 -18.65 4.58 1.18
C MET A 1 -17.58 3.67 1.76
N ASN A 2 -16.86 2.96 0.89
CA ASN A 2 -15.83 2.01 1.29
C ASN A 2 -14.56 2.80 1.60
N SER A 3 -14.30 3.03 2.88
CA SER A 3 -13.02 3.56 3.32
C SER A 3 -12.06 2.38 3.45
N ASP A 4 -11.48 1.91 2.33
CA ASP A 4 -10.46 0.85 2.30
C ASP A 4 -9.15 1.24 3.01
N TRP A 5 -9.12 2.43 3.63
CA TRP A 5 -7.99 2.97 4.34
C TRP A 5 -7.99 2.51 5.80
N VAL A 6 -6.98 1.74 6.16
CA VAL A 6 -6.69 1.24 7.49
C VAL A 6 -5.65 2.15 8.15
N HIS A 7 -5.91 2.59 9.38
CA HIS A 7 -4.92 3.38 10.13
C HIS A 7 -3.72 2.50 10.47
N SER A 8 -2.50 2.99 10.22
CA SER A 8 -1.26 2.23 10.43
C SER A 8 -1.09 1.73 11.87
N SER A 9 -1.57 2.50 12.84
CA SER A 9 -1.58 2.14 14.26
C SER A 9 -2.53 1.00 14.63
N ASN A 10 -3.54 0.70 13.81
CA ASN A 10 -4.51 -0.36 14.09
C ASN A 10 -4.03 -1.70 13.55
N HIS A 11 -3.50 -1.69 12.33
CA HIS A 11 -3.03 -2.88 11.63
C HIS A 11 -1.98 -2.48 10.62
N LEU A 12 -0.96 -3.32 10.43
CA LEU A 12 0.06 -3.15 9.41
C LEU A 12 -0.20 -4.10 8.25
N PRO A 13 0.18 -3.73 7.02
CA PRO A 13 0.09 -4.64 5.89
C PRO A 13 1.04 -5.82 6.06
N ASP A 14 0.79 -6.89 5.31
CA ASP A 14 1.69 -8.04 5.27
C ASP A 14 3.00 -7.68 4.57
N GLU A 15 4.09 -8.34 4.97
CA GLU A 15 5.39 -8.13 4.33
C GLU A 15 5.35 -8.57 2.85
N GLY A 16 5.83 -7.71 1.97
CA GLY A 16 5.81 -7.89 0.51
C GLY A 16 4.53 -7.41 -0.16
N GLN A 17 3.53 -6.93 0.59
CA GLN A 17 2.25 -6.49 0.02
C GLN A 17 2.37 -5.15 -0.72
N HIS A 18 1.78 -5.08 -1.93
CA HIS A 18 1.58 -3.84 -2.67
C HIS A 18 0.42 -3.04 -2.04
N ILE A 19 0.71 -1.81 -1.65
CA ILE A 19 -0.18 -0.95 -0.87
C ILE A 19 -0.17 0.49 -1.37
N GLY A 20 -1.27 1.18 -1.10
CA GLY A 20 -1.34 2.63 -1.13
C GLY A 20 -1.24 3.16 0.29
N PHE A 21 -0.46 4.20 0.55
CA PHE A 21 -0.27 4.77 1.90
C PHE A 21 -0.23 6.30 1.89
N MET A 22 -0.70 6.91 2.98
CA MET A 22 -0.71 8.36 3.19
C MET A 22 0.16 8.74 4.39
N LEU A 23 0.87 9.87 4.30
CA LEU A 23 1.71 10.35 5.39
C LEU A 23 0.92 11.29 6.31
N HIS A 24 1.28 11.33 7.60
CA HIS A 24 0.64 12.24 8.56
C HIS A 24 0.63 13.71 8.15
N HIS A 25 1.65 14.15 7.41
CA HIS A 25 1.83 15.54 7.01
C HIS A 25 1.42 15.81 5.54
N ARG A 26 0.89 14.82 4.83
CA ARG A 26 0.46 14.95 3.42
C ARG A 26 -0.84 14.21 3.17
N ASN A 27 -1.83 14.93 2.64
CA ASN A 27 -3.09 14.34 2.21
C ASN A 27 -3.02 13.81 0.76
N VAL A 28 -1.93 13.12 0.42
CA VAL A 28 -1.70 12.54 -0.91
C VAL A 28 -1.35 11.09 -0.73
N ALA A 29 -2.10 10.21 -1.41
CA ALA A 29 -1.83 8.79 -1.46
C ALA A 29 -0.59 8.53 -2.32
N MET A 30 0.33 7.73 -1.79
CA MET A 30 1.46 7.18 -2.52
C MET A 30 1.27 5.67 -2.65
N GLU A 31 1.91 5.07 -3.63
CA GLU A 31 1.90 3.63 -3.84
C GLU A 31 3.30 3.05 -3.58
N GLY A 32 3.33 1.81 -3.14
CA GLY A 32 4.56 1.15 -2.78
C GLY A 32 4.36 -0.22 -2.13
N THR A 33 5.39 -0.72 -1.49
CA THR A 33 5.40 -2.06 -0.90
C THR A 33 5.78 -1.97 0.58
N PHE A 34 5.14 -2.76 1.42
CA PHE A 34 5.55 -2.88 2.83
C PHE A 34 6.65 -3.92 2.97
N LEU A 35 7.86 -3.50 3.37
CA LEU A 35 9.03 -4.37 3.49
C LEU A 35 9.86 -3.98 4.71
N GLN A 36 10.35 -4.96 5.49
CA GLN A 36 11.21 -4.73 6.65
C GLN A 36 10.62 -3.70 7.64
N GLN A 37 9.31 -3.81 7.90
CA GLN A 37 8.56 -2.87 8.74
C GLN A 37 8.57 -1.40 8.27
N ALA A 38 8.78 -1.16 6.98
CA ALA A 38 8.74 0.17 6.38
C ALA A 38 7.84 0.20 5.12
N PHE A 39 7.20 1.35 4.90
CA PHE A 39 6.44 1.65 3.69
C PHE A 39 7.41 2.16 2.63
N ARG A 40 7.78 1.33 1.65
CA ARG A 40 8.70 1.69 0.57
C ARG A 40 7.93 2.20 -0.62
N SER A 41 8.11 3.47 -0.96
CA SER A 41 7.67 4.00 -2.26
C SER A 41 8.78 3.89 -3.30
N HIS A 42 8.49 4.25 -4.55
CA HIS A 42 9.52 4.40 -5.59
C HIS A 42 10.63 5.41 -5.21
N TRP A 43 10.33 6.40 -4.39
CA TRP A 43 11.21 7.54 -4.12
C TRP A 43 11.96 7.47 -2.79
N ALA A 44 11.36 6.83 -1.78
CA ALA A 44 11.89 6.78 -0.42
C ALA A 44 11.19 5.71 0.44
N ASP A 45 11.83 5.37 1.56
CA ASP A 45 11.31 4.48 2.59
C ASP A 45 10.77 5.28 3.80
N TYR A 46 9.58 4.91 4.27
CA TYR A 46 8.90 5.61 5.36
C TYR A 46 8.64 4.65 6.52
N ALA A 47 9.08 5.04 7.73
CA ALA A 47 8.74 4.32 8.95
C ALA A 47 7.22 4.35 9.21
N VAL A 48 6.71 3.31 9.89
CA VAL A 48 5.29 3.18 10.26
C VAL A 48 4.73 4.46 10.91
N GLU A 49 5.51 5.08 11.80
CA GLU A 49 5.12 6.29 12.55
C GLU A 49 4.93 7.53 11.67
N ARG A 50 5.42 7.50 10.42
CA ARG A 50 5.25 8.60 9.46
C ARG A 50 4.00 8.44 8.59
N VAL A 51 3.44 7.22 8.54
CA VAL A 51 2.28 6.86 7.73
C VAL A 51 1.03 6.94 8.59
N SER A 52 0.03 7.69 8.16
CA SER A 52 -1.26 7.78 8.86
C SER A 52 -2.15 6.60 8.54
N SER A 53 -2.24 6.22 7.27
CA SER A 53 -3.18 5.21 6.81
C SER A 53 -2.67 4.53 5.55
N TRP A 54 -3.09 3.29 5.34
CA TRP A 54 -2.76 2.51 4.16
C TRP A 54 -3.95 1.71 3.66
N ARG A 55 -3.90 1.22 2.44
CA ARG A 55 -4.89 0.34 1.83
C ARG A 55 -4.19 -0.69 0.96
N SER A 56 -4.80 -1.86 0.80
CA SER A 56 -4.34 -2.83 -0.19
C SER A 56 -4.55 -2.28 -1.59
N VAL A 57 -3.54 -2.34 -2.45
CA VAL A 57 -3.71 -2.14 -3.88
C VAL A 57 -3.86 -3.53 -4.47
N ILE A 58 -5.08 -3.88 -4.87
CA ILE A 58 -5.29 -5.09 -5.66
C ILE A 58 -4.58 -4.83 -6.97
N GLU A 59 -3.43 -5.48 -7.16
CA GLU A 59 -2.83 -5.58 -8.48
C GLU A 59 -3.90 -6.21 -9.34
N THR A 60 -4.51 -5.39 -10.20
CA THR A 60 -5.42 -5.91 -11.21
C THR A 60 -4.52 -6.70 -12.14
N ASP A 61 -4.40 -7.99 -11.84
CA ASP A 61 -3.95 -9.00 -12.78
C ASP A 61 -4.75 -8.72 -14.06
N GLY A 62 -4.06 -8.16 -15.06
CA GLY A 62 -4.62 -7.95 -16.39
C GLY A 62 -5.17 -9.29 -16.87
N PRO A 63 -6.22 -9.28 -17.71
CA PRO A 63 -7.05 -10.45 -17.96
C PRO A 63 -6.17 -11.66 -18.26
N ALA A 64 -6.33 -12.72 -17.47
CA ALA A 64 -5.77 -14.03 -17.74
C ALA A 64 -5.94 -14.33 -19.24
N ASP A 65 -4.83 -14.25 -19.99
CA ASP A 65 -4.78 -14.61 -21.39
C ASP A 65 -5.06 -16.12 -21.46
N THR A 66 -6.34 -16.45 -21.59
CA THR A 66 -6.78 -17.78 -21.99
C THR A 66 -6.60 -17.85 -23.50
N GLY A 67 -5.34 -17.83 -23.94
CA GLY A 67 -4.95 -18.15 -25.31
C GLY A 67 -5.09 -19.64 -25.54
N ALA A 68 -6.32 -20.09 -25.78
CA ALA A 68 -6.58 -21.38 -26.39
C ALA A 68 -6.12 -21.34 -27.86
N ALA A 69 -5.27 -22.29 -28.25
CA ALA A 69 -5.00 -22.66 -29.65
C ALA A 69 -4.99 -24.18 -29.75
#